data_AF-A0A940BQ15-F1
#
_entry.id   AF-A0A940BQ15-F1
#
_cell.length_a   1.000
_cell.length_b   1.000
_cell.length_c   1.000
_cell.angle_alpha   90.00
_cell.angle_beta   90.00
_cell.angle_gamma   90.00
#
_symmetry.space_group_name_H-M   'P 1'
#
loop_
_entity.id
_entity.type
_entity.pdbx_description
1 polymer ?
#
loop_
_entity_poly.entity_id
_entity_poly.type
_entity_poly.pdbx_seq_one_letter_code
_entity_poly.pdbx_strand_id
1 'polypeptide(L)'
;MIFLWKYLKNYKWIILGGMSLKLAGTLVELLIPYVMEHLLDHVVPQKQILPVLLWGGVMIILACCVRIFNVAANRTAVRTARENIYHIRRDLFHAALNLSGRQMDRIGLPSLISRMTSDTYNVQSFIQSVQTLGIRAPIMLLG
;
A
#
# COMPACT_ATOMS: atom_id res chain seq x y z
N MET A 1 9.98 -17.37 -6.53
CA MET A 1 10.07 -16.00 -5.93
C MET A 1 11.13 -15.10 -6.59
N ILE A 2 12.28 -15.60 -7.06
CA ILE A 2 13.36 -14.78 -7.67
C ILE A 2 12.92 -14.03 -8.95
N PHE A 3 12.00 -14.60 -9.74
CA PHE A 3 11.53 -14.00 -11.00
C PHE A 3 10.73 -12.70 -10.79
N LEU A 4 9.85 -12.66 -9.78
CA LEU A 4 9.07 -11.45 -9.42
C LEU A 4 9.98 -10.30 -9.00
N TRP A 5 11.11 -10.61 -8.36
CA TRP A 5 12.07 -9.62 -7.89
C TRP A 5 12.75 -8.88 -9.05
N LYS A 6 12.87 -9.50 -10.23
CA LYS A 6 13.41 -8.88 -11.45
C LYS A 6 12.50 -7.76 -11.97
N TYR A 7 11.18 -7.97 -11.94
CA TYR A 7 10.20 -6.96 -12.37
C TYR A 7 10.06 -5.83 -11.33
N LEU A 8 10.00 -6.20 -10.04
CA LEU A 8 9.93 -5.23 -8.94
C LEU A 8 11.19 -4.34 -8.84
N LYS A 9 12.36 -4.81 -9.31
CA LYS A 9 13.63 -4.06 -9.22
C LYS A 9 13.61 -2.73 -9.97
N ASN A 10 12.91 -2.65 -11.10
CA ASN A 10 12.84 -1.42 -11.88
C ASN A 10 11.97 -0.33 -11.21
N TYR A 11 11.05 -0.72 -10.33
CA TYR A 11 10.14 0.19 -9.65
C TYR A 11 10.54 0.51 -8.20
N LYS A 12 11.73 0.07 -7.75
CA LYS A 12 12.18 0.20 -6.36
C LYS A 12 12.09 1.62 -5.82
N TRP A 13 12.44 2.63 -6.61
CA TRP A 13 12.40 4.03 -6.16
C TRP A 13 10.97 4.56 -5.94
N ILE A 14 10.03 4.17 -6.80
CA ILE A 14 8.62 4.56 -6.67
C ILE A 14 7.99 3.85 -5.46
N ILE A 15 8.32 2.57 -5.27
CA ILE A 15 7.89 1.81 -4.09
C ILE A 15 8.44 2.44 -2.82
N LEU A 16 9.75 2.75 -2.78
CA LEU A 16 10.39 3.35 -1.61
C LEU A 16 9.76 4.71 -1.26
N GLY A 17 9.49 5.55 -2.27
CA GLY A 17 8.81 6.83 -2.07
C GLY A 17 7.35 6.69 -1.60
N GLY A 18 6.61 5.71 -2.12
CA GLY A 18 5.26 5.39 -1.63
C GLY A 18 5.27 4.87 -0.19
N MET A 19 6.27 4.06 0.15
CA MET A 19 6.51 3.52 1.48
C MET A 19 6.87 4.61 2.50
N SER A 20 7.78 5.53 2.14
CA SER A 20 8.14 6.65 3.02
C SER A 20 6.97 7.60 3.28
N LEU A 21 6.15 7.86 2.26
CA LEU A 21 4.95 8.67 2.40
C LEU A 21 3.93 8.02 3.33
N LYS A 22 3.80 6.70 3.27
CA LYS A 22 2.94 5.93 4.17
C LYS A 22 3.44 5.98 5.61
N LEU A 23 4.74 5.80 5.80
CA LEU A 23 5.38 5.89 7.11
C LEU A 23 5.15 7.27 7.75
N ALA A 24 5.35 8.35 6.99
CA ALA A 24 5.04 9.70 7.45
C ALA A 24 3.56 9.85 7.85
N GLY A 25 2.64 9.34 7.03
CA GLY A 25 1.21 9.35 7.36
C GLY A 25 0.86 8.60 8.65
N THR A 26 1.48 7.44 8.90
CA THR A 26 1.24 6.66 10.13
C THR A 26 1.85 7.32 11.37
N LEU A 27 2.99 8.00 11.24
CA LEU A 27 3.54 8.79 12.35
C LEU A 27 2.61 9.96 12.73
N VAL A 28 2.02 10.64 11.75
CA VAL A 28 1.02 11.69 12.02
C VAL A 28 -0.25 11.10 12.63
N GLU A 29 -0.65 9.89 12.23
CA GLU A 29 -1.79 9.15 12.83
C GLU A 29 -1.56 8.89 14.33
N LEU A 30 -0.32 8.55 14.72
CA LEU A 30 0.09 8.37 16.12
C LEU A 30 0.14 9.67 16.94
N LEU A 31 0.33 10.83 16.30
CA LEU A 31 0.29 12.12 17.00
C LEU A 31 -1.13 12.49 17.45
N ILE A 32 -2.18 11.95 16.83
CA ILE A 32 -3.58 12.24 17.18
C ILE A 32 -3.88 11.86 18.65
N PRO A 33 -3.61 10.62 19.11
CA PRO A 33 -3.81 10.26 20.51
C PRO A 33 -2.96 11.08 21.49
N TYR A 34 -1.73 11.45 21.11
CA TYR A 34 -0.90 12.35 21.93
C TYR A 34 -1.53 13.75 22.09
N VAL A 35 -2.07 14.31 21.00
CA VAL A 35 -2.79 15.59 21.05
C VAL A 35 -4.08 15.46 21.86
N MET A 36 -4.77 14.30 21.77
CA MET A 36 -5.97 14.02 22.57
C MET A 36 -5.65 14.01 24.07
N GLU A 37 -4.59 13.34 24.50
CA GLU A 37 -4.11 13.32 25.88
C GLU A 37 -3.83 14.74 26.37
N HIS A 38 -3.06 15.53 25.59
CA HIS A 38 -2.76 16.91 25.95
C HIS A 38 -4.02 17.78 26.07
N LEU A 39 -4.99 17.59 25.17
CA LEU A 39 -6.28 18.27 25.22
C LEU A 39 -7.02 17.94 26.52
N LEU A 40 -7.08 16.67 26.90
CA LEU A 40 -7.79 16.23 28.11
C LEU A 40 -7.10 16.70 29.40
N ASP A 41 -5.78 16.62 29.48
CA ASP A 41 -5.06 16.85 30.74
C ASP A 41 -4.71 18.33 30.97
N HIS A 42 -4.50 19.11 29.91
CA HIS A 42 -4.01 20.48 30.04
C HIS A 42 -5.02 21.53 29.62
N VAL A 43 -5.90 21.21 28.66
CA VAL A 43 -6.81 22.20 28.03
C VAL A 43 -8.20 22.16 28.68
N VAL A 44 -8.77 20.98 28.90
CA VAL A 44 -10.09 20.81 29.52
C VAL A 44 -10.15 21.32 30.97
N PRO A 45 -9.14 21.10 31.83
CA PRO A 45 -9.19 21.56 33.23
C PRO A 45 -9.21 23.09 33.37
N GLN A 46 -8.77 23.82 32.34
CA GLN A 46 -8.81 25.29 32.31
C GLN A 46 -10.23 25.84 32.19
N LYS A 47 -11.24 25.00 31.91
CA LYS A 47 -12.66 25.35 31.73
C LYS A 47 -12.94 26.43 30.68
N GLN A 48 -11.97 26.73 29.82
CA GLN A 48 -12.11 27.67 28.72
C GLN A 48 -12.48 26.92 27.44
N ILE A 49 -13.53 27.36 26.76
CA ILE A 49 -14.05 26.69 25.54
C ILE A 49 -13.18 27.03 24.32
N LEU A 50 -12.61 28.24 24.29
CA LEU A 50 -11.82 28.73 23.14
C LEU A 50 -10.58 27.87 22.85
N PRO A 51 -9.75 27.49 23.85
CA PRO A 51 -8.61 26.62 23.64
C PRO A 51 -9.01 25.21 23.19
N VAL A 52 -10.12 24.67 23.74
CA VAL A 52 -10.65 23.35 23.34
C VAL A 52 -11.06 23.35 21.87
N LEU A 53 -11.73 24.41 21.41
CA LEU A 53 -12.14 24.54 20.01
C LEU A 53 -10.92 24.64 19.06
N LEU A 54 -9.89 25.39 19.46
CA LEU A 54 -8.63 25.51 18.71
C LEU A 54 -7.92 24.16 18.57
N TRP A 55 -7.73 23.44 19.67
CA TRP A 55 -7.08 22.12 19.65
C TRP A 55 -7.92 21.06 18.90
N GLY A 56 -9.25 21.10 19.03
CA GLY A 56 -10.14 20.28 18.20
C GLY A 56 -9.99 20.58 16.70
N GLY A 57 -9.83 21.86 16.32
CA GLY A 57 -9.52 22.25 14.95
C GLY A 57 -8.19 21.69 14.46
N VAL A 58 -7.14 21.73 15.30
CA VAL A 58 -5.83 21.13 14.99
C VAL A 58 -5.96 19.63 14.73
N MET A 59 -6.75 18.91 15.52
CA MET A 59 -7.00 17.48 15.31
C MET A 59 -7.68 17.19 13.96
N ILE A 60 -8.63 18.03 13.53
CA ILE A 60 -9.26 17.91 12.21
C ILE A 60 -8.24 18.10 11.10
N ILE A 61 -7.35 19.09 11.22
CA ILE A 61 -6.28 19.34 10.25
C ILE A 61 -5.34 18.13 10.18
N LEU A 62 -4.92 17.59 11.33
CA LEU A 62 -4.09 16.39 11.38
C LEU A 62 -4.77 15.19 10.72
N ALA A 63 -6.06 14.95 11.00
CA ALA A 63 -6.82 13.87 10.37
C ALA A 63 -6.91 14.03 8.84
N CYS A 64 -7.10 15.26 8.35
CA CYS A 64 -7.07 15.58 6.92
C CYS A 64 -5.70 15.28 6.31
N CYS A 65 -4.61 15.69 6.97
CA CYS A 65 -3.24 15.40 6.53
C CYS A 65 -2.98 13.88 6.46
N VAL A 66 -3.35 13.13 7.51
CA VAL A 66 -3.24 11.66 7.54
C VAL A 66 -3.99 11.04 6.36
N ARG A 67 -5.19 11.54 6.05
CA ARG A 67 -5.98 11.03 4.93
C ARG A 67 -5.31 11.30 3.59
N ILE A 68 -4.75 12.49 3.37
CA ILE A 68 -4.03 12.84 2.14
C ILE A 68 -2.81 11.93 1.96
N PHE A 69 -1.99 11.76 3.00
CA PHE A 69 -0.80 10.90 2.95
C PHE A 69 -1.17 9.44 2.66
N ASN A 70 -2.18 8.90 3.36
CA ASN A 70 -2.63 7.53 3.14
C ASN A 70 -3.18 7.31 1.74
N VAL A 71 -3.98 8.24 1.21
CA VAL A 71 -4.54 8.15 -0.15
C VAL A 71 -3.42 8.23 -1.20
N ALA A 72 -2.50 9.17 -1.06
CA ALA A 72 -1.37 9.32 -1.97
C ALA A 72 -0.47 8.06 -1.98
N ALA A 73 -0.13 7.53 -0.81
CA ALA A 73 0.64 6.30 -0.69
C ALA A 73 -0.07 5.09 -1.31
N ASN A 74 -1.38 4.94 -1.06
CA ASN A 74 -2.17 3.84 -1.62
C ASN A 74 -2.27 3.95 -3.15
N ARG A 75 -2.45 5.16 -3.68
CA ARG A 75 -2.49 5.40 -5.13
C ARG A 75 -1.17 5.00 -5.81
N THR A 76 -0.03 5.35 -5.21
CA THR A 76 1.30 4.94 -5.69
C THR A 76 1.47 3.43 -5.65
N ALA A 77 0.99 2.77 -4.59
CA ALA A 77 1.06 1.31 -4.47
C ALA A 77 0.23 0.59 -5.55
N VAL A 78 -1.02 1.03 -5.76
CA VAL A 78 -1.90 0.48 -6.81
C VAL A 78 -1.30 0.69 -8.20
N ARG A 79 -0.78 1.89 -8.49
CA ARG A 79 -0.14 2.20 -9.79
C ARG A 79 1.04 1.28 -10.05
N THR A 80 1.92 1.12 -9.07
CA THR A 80 3.13 0.30 -9.20
C THR A 80 2.80 -1.19 -9.32
N ALA A 81 1.80 -1.68 -8.58
CA ALA A 81 1.33 -3.06 -8.72
C ALA A 81 0.75 -3.31 -10.11
N ARG A 82 -0.06 -2.38 -10.63
CA ARG A 82 -0.67 -2.49 -11.97
C ARG A 82 0.40 -2.51 -13.07
N GLU A 83 1.38 -1.62 -13.03
CA GLU A 83 2.45 -1.55 -14.04
C GLU A 83 3.31 -2.83 -14.05
N ASN A 84 3.69 -3.34 -12.87
CA ASN A 84 4.42 -4.61 -12.77
C ASN A 84 3.63 -5.79 -13.34
N ILE A 85 2.34 -5.87 -13.03
CA ILE A 85 1.47 -6.95 -13.50
C ILE A 85 1.22 -6.86 -15.00
N TYR A 86 1.13 -5.66 -15.56
CA TYR A 86 1.01 -5.48 -17.01
C TYR A 86 2.19 -6.13 -17.74
N HIS A 87 3.42 -5.90 -17.28
CA HIS A 87 4.61 -6.52 -17.86
C HIS A 87 4.61 -8.05 -17.69
N ILE A 88 4.25 -8.55 -16.51
CA ILE A 88 4.17 -10.00 -16.25
C ILE A 88 3.13 -10.66 -17.16
N ARG A 89 1.93 -10.07 -17.31
CA ARG A 89 0.88 -10.61 -18.20
C ARG A 89 1.32 -10.61 -19.65
N ARG A 90 1.98 -9.55 -20.10
CA ARG A 90 2.50 -9.46 -21.46
C ARG A 90 3.53 -10.56 -21.74
N ASP A 91 4.47 -10.76 -20.84
CA ASP A 91 5.53 -11.76 -21.01
C ASP A 91 4.98 -13.19 -20.88
N LEU A 92 3.99 -13.42 -20.00
CA LEU A 92 3.25 -14.68 -19.92
C LEU A 92 2.48 -14.97 -21.21
N PHE A 93 1.85 -13.96 -21.80
CA PHE A 93 1.13 -14.10 -23.06
C PHE A 93 2.08 -14.46 -24.22
N HIS A 94 3.24 -13.80 -24.32
CA HIS A 94 4.26 -14.16 -25.30
C HIS A 94 4.83 -15.58 -25.08
N ALA A 95 5.07 -15.97 -23.83
CA ALA A 95 5.50 -17.32 -23.51
C ALA A 95 4.44 -18.37 -23.88
N ALA A 96 3.17 -18.07 -23.66
CA ALA A 96 2.04 -18.95 -24.00
C ALA A 96 1.95 -19.19 -25.52
N LEU A 97 2.16 -18.16 -26.33
CA LEU A 97 2.15 -18.26 -27.79
C LEU A 97 3.32 -19.11 -28.34
N ASN A 98 4.44 -19.16 -27.63
CA ASN A 98 5.65 -19.89 -28.05
C ASN A 98 5.68 -21.35 -27.54
N LEU A 99 4.65 -21.83 -26.85
CA LEU A 99 4.57 -23.21 -26.39
C LEU A 99 4.29 -24.16 -27.56
N SER A 100 5.03 -25.27 -27.62
CA SER A 100 4.72 -26.36 -28.56
C SER A 100 3.43 -27.10 -28.15
N GLY A 101 2.75 -27.73 -29.10
CA GLY A 101 1.51 -28.47 -28.83
C GLY A 101 1.63 -29.52 -27.71
N ARG A 102 2.75 -30.25 -27.66
CA ARG A 102 3.03 -31.22 -26.57
C ARG A 102 3.16 -30.57 -25.20
N GLN A 103 3.68 -29.34 -25.13
CA GLN A 103 3.80 -28.59 -23.88
C GLN A 103 2.45 -27.99 -23.46
N MET A 104 1.65 -27.54 -24.44
CA MET A 104 0.28 -27.06 -24.22
C MET A 104 -0.60 -28.17 -23.62
N ASP A 105 -0.54 -29.38 -24.19
CA ASP A 105 -1.31 -30.53 -23.71
C ASP A 105 -0.88 -30.98 -22.31
N ARG A 106 0.41 -30.84 -21.98
CA ARG A 106 0.94 -31.17 -20.64
C ARG A 106 0.47 -30.19 -19.56
N ILE A 107 0.33 -28.91 -19.89
CA ILE A 107 -0.12 -27.88 -18.94
C ILE A 107 -1.66 -27.83 -18.88
N GLY A 108 -2.31 -28.04 -20.02
CA GLY A 108 -3.75 -27.93 -20.18
C GLY A 108 -4.21 -26.47 -20.36
N LEU A 109 -5.05 -26.24 -21.38
CA LEU A 109 -5.69 -24.95 -21.67
C LEU A 109 -6.33 -24.28 -20.44
N PRO A 110 -7.12 -25.00 -19.60
CA PRO A 110 -7.71 -24.40 -18.41
C PRO A 110 -6.69 -23.91 -17.38
N SER A 111 -5.58 -24.65 -17.19
CA SER A 111 -4.51 -24.25 -16.27
C SER A 111 -3.77 -23.02 -16.80
N LEU A 112 -3.54 -22.95 -18.12
CA LEU A 112 -2.90 -21.80 -18.76
C LEU A 112 -3.72 -20.51 -18.55
N ILE A 113 -5.04 -20.59 -18.72
CA ILE A 113 -5.96 -19.47 -18.50
C ILE A 113 -5.92 -19.04 -17.03
N SER A 114 -5.96 -19.98 -16.08
CA SER A 114 -5.89 -19.68 -14.65
C SER A 114 -4.59 -18.98 -14.25
N ARG A 115 -3.44 -19.42 -14.79
CA ARG A 115 -2.13 -18.77 -14.54
C ARG A 115 -2.07 -17.33 -15.06
N MET A 116 -2.67 -17.07 -16.23
CA MET A 116 -2.71 -15.72 -16.82
C MET A 116 -3.68 -14.78 -16.08
N THR A 117 -4.71 -15.33 -15.44
CA THR A 117 -5.79 -14.55 -14.81
C THR A 117 -5.67 -14.56 -13.29
N SER A 118 -6.06 -15.66 -12.65
CA SER A 118 -6.14 -15.84 -11.19
C SER A 118 -4.78 -15.70 -10.51
N ASP A 119 -3.75 -16.42 -10.96
CA ASP A 119 -2.44 -16.37 -10.29
C ASP A 119 -1.83 -14.97 -10.40
N THR A 120 -1.98 -14.35 -11.56
CA THR A 120 -1.47 -12.99 -11.78
C THR A 120 -2.23 -11.96 -10.94
N TYR A 121 -3.52 -12.16 -10.69
CA TYR A 121 -4.30 -11.34 -9.76
C TYR A 121 -3.85 -11.51 -8.32
N ASN A 122 -3.58 -12.75 -7.88
CA ASN A 122 -3.04 -13.03 -6.55
C ASN A 122 -1.68 -12.36 -6.34
N VAL A 123 -0.81 -12.37 -7.35
CA VAL A 123 0.47 -11.64 -7.31
C VAL A 123 0.24 -10.13 -7.22
N GLN A 124 -0.73 -9.58 -7.95
CA GLN A 124 -1.08 -8.15 -7.87
C GLN A 124 -1.48 -7.75 -6.45
N SER A 125 -2.41 -8.52 -5.88
CA SER A 125 -2.92 -8.32 -4.53
C SER A 125 -1.80 -8.47 -3.50
N PHE A 126 -0.92 -9.45 -3.67
CA PHE A 126 0.25 -9.64 -2.79
C PHE A 126 1.18 -8.41 -2.81
N ILE A 127 1.55 -7.91 -3.99
CA ILE A 127 2.42 -6.72 -4.12
C ILE A 127 1.78 -5.50 -3.44
N GLN A 128 0.48 -5.30 -3.64
CA GLN A 128 -0.25 -4.20 -3.00
C GLN A 128 -0.31 -4.37 -1.47
N SER A 129 -0.63 -5.57 -0.98
CA SER A 129 -0.72 -5.87 0.45
C SER A 129 0.62 -5.69 1.16
N VAL A 130 1.72 -6.15 0.58
CA VAL A 130 3.06 -5.96 1.16
C VAL A 130 3.41 -4.48 1.30
N GLN A 131 3.10 -3.66 0.29
CA GLN A 131 3.37 -2.21 0.34
C GLN A 131 2.46 -1.47 1.33
N THR A 132 1.28 -2.00 1.63
CA THR A 132 0.28 -1.31 2.44
C THR A 132 0.25 -1.77 3.89
N LEU A 133 0.25 -3.07 4.14
CA LEU A 133 0.24 -3.68 5.48
C LEU A 133 1.65 -3.82 6.06
N GLY A 134 2.66 -4.04 5.22
CA GLY A 134 4.04 -4.26 5.67
C GLY A 134 4.66 -3.11 6.45
N ILE A 135 4.13 -1.88 6.32
CA ILE A 135 4.58 -0.70 7.05
C ILE A 135 3.64 -0.35 8.19
N ARG A 136 2.32 -0.41 7.94
CA ARG A 136 1.33 0.01 8.93
C ARG A 136 1.27 -0.93 10.13
N ALA A 137 1.30 -2.24 9.90
CA ALA A 137 1.20 -3.24 10.96
C ALA A 137 2.34 -3.15 11.99
N PRO A 138 3.64 -3.08 11.62
CA PRO A 138 4.71 -2.95 12.60
C PRO A 138 4.68 -1.60 13.32
N ILE A 139 4.35 -0.50 12.64
CA ILE A 139 4.30 0.82 13.28
C ILE A 139 3.18 0.88 14.33
N MET A 140 1.98 0.36 14.01
CA MET A 140 0.86 0.30 14.96
C MET A 140 1.09 -0.69 16.11
N LEU A 141 2.01 -1.64 15.96
CA LEU A 141 2.35 -2.56 17.04
C LEU A 141 3.39 -1.95 17.99
N LEU A 142 4.23 -1.07 17.48
CA LEU A 142 5.29 -0.39 18.25
C LEU A 142 4.83 0.91 18.92
N GLY A 143 3.91 1.64 18.30
CA GLY A 143 3.32 2.89 18.82
C GLY A 143 1.99 2.64 19.50
#